data_AF-A0A2S9FQG4-F1
#
_entry.id   AF-A0A2S9FQG4-F1
#
_cell.length_a   1.000
_cell.length_b   1.000
_cell.length_c   1.000
_cell.angle_alpha   90.00
_cell.angle_beta   90.00
_cell.angle_gamma   90.00
#
_symmetry.space_group_name_H-M   'P 1'
#
loop_
_entity.id
_entity.type
_entity.pdbx_description
1 polymer ?
#
loop_
_entity_poly.entity_id
_entity_poly.type
_entity_poly.pdbx_seq_one_letter_code
_entity_poly.pdbx_strand_id
1 'polypeptide(L)'
;TLGCNWLVPESGEVHQRGRCLPDSLIRREPDAGDTLAREKLVPTAGALRRLVFQLAELGLPIDPWWRRDNGLAFDLLSSYSAGEKVTIGHAGGVITIDLVES
;
A
#
# COMPACT_ATOMS: atom_id res chain seq x y z
N THR A 1 -9.85 2.76 9.53
CA THR A 1 -8.78 3.66 9.02
C THR A 1 -7.44 2.96 9.18
N LEU A 2 -6.36 3.36 8.48
CA LEU A 2 -5.06 2.67 8.53
C LEU A 2 -4.19 3.03 9.76
N GLY A 3 -4.71 3.81 10.71
CA GLY A 3 -4.01 4.18 11.94
C GLY A 3 -2.76 5.04 11.74
N CYS A 4 -2.69 5.85 10.68
CA CYS A 4 -1.53 6.68 10.41
C CYS A 4 -1.57 8.02 11.18
N ASN A 5 -0.43 8.43 11.74
CA ASN A 5 -0.23 9.73 12.38
C ASN A 5 0.81 10.60 11.67
N TRP A 6 1.22 10.24 10.45
CA TRP A 6 2.20 11.03 9.69
C TRP A 6 1.53 12.26 9.08
N LEU A 7 2.23 13.39 9.11
CA LEU A 7 1.77 14.63 8.50
C LEU A 7 1.62 14.47 6.98
N VAL A 8 0.61 15.13 6.43
CA VAL A 8 0.33 15.20 5.00
C VAL A 8 0.23 16.65 4.55
N PRO A 9 0.62 16.97 3.32
CA PRO A 9 0.38 18.30 2.75
C PRO A 9 -1.13 18.62 2.73
N GLU A 10 -1.48 19.88 3.00
CA GLU A 10 -2.88 20.35 2.91
C GLU A 10 -3.39 20.31 1.46
N SER A 11 -2.52 20.57 0.50
CA SER A 11 -2.79 20.49 -0.93
C SER A 11 -1.80 19.55 -1.61
N GLY A 12 -2.27 18.85 -2.64
CA GLY A 12 -1.47 17.88 -3.37
C GLY A 12 -2.29 17.05 -4.34
N GLU A 13 -1.63 16.03 -4.90
CA GLU A 13 -2.21 15.07 -5.82
C GLU A 13 -3.38 14.32 -5.16
N VAL A 14 -4.38 13.95 -5.97
CA VAL A 14 -5.63 13.31 -5.48
C VAL A 14 -5.32 12.07 -4.62
N HIS A 15 -4.30 11.30 -5.01
CA HIS A 15 -3.90 10.07 -4.31
C HIS A 15 -3.21 10.31 -2.95
N GLN A 16 -2.74 11.52 -2.66
CA GLN A 16 -2.14 11.91 -1.36
C GLN A 16 -3.11 12.65 -0.43
N ARG A 17 -4.31 13.03 -0.89
CA ARG A 17 -5.25 13.78 -0.06
C ARG A 17 -5.63 12.96 1.17
N GLY A 18 -5.19 13.42 2.35
CA GLY A 18 -5.41 12.72 3.63
C GLY A 18 -4.64 11.40 3.77
N ARG A 19 -3.67 11.10 2.90
CA ARG A 19 -2.83 9.89 2.96
C ARG A 19 -1.35 10.29 3.00
N CYS A 20 -0.61 9.71 3.94
CA CYS A 20 0.85 9.86 3.96
C CYS A 20 1.47 9.21 2.73
N LEU A 21 2.74 9.54 2.43
CA LEU A 21 3.42 8.98 1.27
C LEU A 21 3.31 7.43 1.23
N PRO A 22 3.63 6.66 2.28
CA PRO A 22 3.46 5.21 2.27
C PRO A 22 2.03 4.75 1.95
N ASP A 23 1.04 5.31 2.66
CA ASP A 23 -0.36 4.91 2.48
C ASP A 23 -0.84 5.27 1.07
N SER A 24 -0.36 6.38 0.49
CA SER A 24 -0.68 6.78 -0.89
C SER A 24 -0.14 5.84 -1.97
N LEU A 25 0.80 4.94 -1.62
CA LEU A 25 1.30 3.90 -2.54
C LEU A 25 0.36 2.70 -2.62
N ILE A 26 -0.58 2.55 -1.69
CA ILE A 26 -1.58 1.48 -1.73
C ILE A 26 -2.59 1.83 -2.83
N ARG A 27 -2.52 1.06 -3.92
CA ARG A 27 -3.35 1.20 -5.12
C ARG A 27 -4.65 0.39 -5.01
N ARG A 28 -4.57 -0.81 -4.43
CA ARG A 28 -5.73 -1.68 -4.15
C ARG A 28 -5.72 -2.13 -2.69
N GLU A 29 -6.90 -2.10 -2.09
CA GLU A 29 -7.19 -2.62 -0.74
C GLU A 29 -8.24 -3.73 -0.87
N PRO A 30 -8.33 -4.65 0.11
CA PRO A 30 -9.40 -5.64 0.14
C PRO A 30 -10.76 -4.97 0.36
N ASP A 31 -11.82 -5.65 -0.07
CA ASP A 31 -13.20 -5.24 0.16
C ASP A 31 -13.49 -4.93 1.63
N ALA A 32 -14.36 -3.94 1.87
CA ALA A 32 -14.71 -3.52 3.23
C ALA A 32 -15.39 -4.62 4.06
N GLY A 33 -16.04 -5.58 3.40
CA GLY A 33 -16.67 -6.75 4.02
C GLY A 33 -15.71 -7.91 4.34
N ASP A 34 -14.47 -7.89 3.84
CA ASP A 34 -13.48 -8.92 4.13
C ASP A 34 -12.79 -8.66 5.46
N THR A 35 -13.49 -8.94 6.56
CA THR A 35 -13.02 -8.61 7.91
C THR A 35 -11.65 -9.19 8.21
N LEU A 36 -11.34 -10.41 7.72
CA LEU A 36 -10.05 -11.06 7.92
C LEU A 36 -8.91 -10.26 7.25
N ALA A 37 -9.07 -9.89 5.98
CA ALA A 37 -8.07 -9.08 5.29
C ALA A 37 -8.01 -7.66 5.85
N ARG A 38 -9.14 -7.08 6.27
CA ARG A 38 -9.18 -5.75 6.91
C ARG A 38 -8.42 -5.72 8.24
N GLU A 39 -8.46 -6.79 9.03
CA GLU A 39 -7.66 -6.94 10.25
C GLU A 39 -6.16 -6.96 9.93
N LYS A 40 -5.76 -7.67 8.87
CA LYS A 40 -4.36 -7.75 8.41
C LYS A 40 -3.87 -6.49 7.72
N LEU A 41 -4.76 -5.69 7.13
CA LEU A 41 -4.39 -4.47 6.42
C LEU A 41 -3.70 -3.44 7.32
N VAL A 42 -4.16 -3.26 8.57
CA VAL A 42 -3.60 -2.26 9.49
C VAL A 42 -2.13 -2.54 9.84
N PRO A 43 -1.75 -3.74 10.32
CA PRO A 43 -0.35 -4.06 10.58
C PRO A 43 0.51 -4.04 9.30
N THR A 44 -0.03 -4.49 8.15
CA THR A 44 0.68 -4.41 6.87
C THR A 44 0.95 -2.97 6.43
N ALA A 45 0.00 -2.06 6.63
CA ALA A 45 0.24 -0.63 6.40
C ALA A 45 1.30 -0.06 7.37
N GLY A 46 1.37 -0.55 8.61
CA GLY A 46 2.45 -0.24 9.54
C GLY A 46 3.82 -0.68 9.02
N ALA A 47 3.93 -1.91 8.52
CA ALA A 47 5.15 -2.44 7.90
C ALA A 47 5.55 -1.65 6.64
N LEU A 48 4.58 -1.27 5.80
CA LEU A 48 4.80 -0.44 4.62
C LEU A 48 5.41 0.92 4.99
N ARG A 49 4.92 1.57 6.06
CA ARG A 49 5.51 2.83 6.55
C ARG A 49 6.95 2.65 7.00
N ARG A 50 7.25 1.55 7.69
CA ARG A 50 8.63 1.22 8.11
C ARG A 50 9.54 1.01 6.90
N LEU A 51 9.08 0.28 5.89
CA LEU A 51 9.80 0.07 4.64
C LEU A 51 10.08 1.40 3.93
N VAL A 52 9.06 2.23 3.71
CA VAL A 52 9.22 3.51 3.02
C VAL A 52 10.14 4.44 3.79
N PHE A 53 10.08 4.46 5.13
CA PHE A 53 11.04 5.17 5.96
C PHE A 53 12.48 4.70 5.70
N GLN A 54 12.71 3.38 5.72
CA GLN A 54 14.05 2.82 5.47
C GLN A 54 14.57 3.12 4.07
N LEU A 55 13.71 3.04 3.05
CA LEU A 55 14.08 3.41 1.68
C LEU A 55 14.48 4.88 1.58
N ALA A 56 13.73 5.77 2.25
CA ALA A 56 14.01 7.20 2.27
C ALA A 56 15.35 7.51 2.99
N GLU A 57 15.59 6.89 4.14
CA GLU A 57 16.86 7.01 4.87
C GLU A 57 18.07 6.52 4.06
N LEU A 58 17.87 5.50 3.22
CA LEU A 58 18.91 5.00 2.31
C LEU A 58 19.07 5.83 1.03
N GLY A 59 18.25 6.87 0.82
CA GLY A 59 18.24 7.67 -0.39
C GLY A 59 17.79 6.92 -1.64
N LEU A 60 17.05 5.81 -1.48
CA LEU A 60 16.51 5.05 -2.60
C LEU A 60 15.28 5.77 -3.19
N PRO A 61 15.08 5.71 -4.51
CA PRO A 61 13.95 6.39 -5.15
C PRO A 61 12.61 5.76 -4.76
N ILE A 62 11.64 6.61 -4.44
CA ILE A 62 10.26 6.23 -4.09
C ILE A 62 9.30 7.05 -4.95
N ASP A 63 9.31 6.78 -6.26
CA ASP A 63 8.43 7.43 -7.22
C ASP A 63 7.06 6.75 -7.23
N PRO A 64 5.97 7.43 -6.82
CA PRO A 64 4.66 6.81 -6.77
C PRO A 64 4.10 6.55 -8.17
N TRP A 65 3.33 5.46 -8.31
CA TRP A 65 2.63 5.09 -9.55
C TRP A 65 1.72 6.19 -10.11
N TRP A 66 1.18 7.06 -9.27
CA TRP A 66 0.31 8.17 -9.67
C TRP A 66 1.07 9.44 -10.10
N ARG A 67 2.42 9.45 -10.07
CA ARG A 67 3.24 10.52 -10.66
C ARG A 67 4.06 10.08 -11.86
N ARG A 68 4.34 8.78 -11.97
CA ARG A 68 5.26 8.24 -12.96
C ARG A 68 4.76 6.90 -13.46
N ASP A 69 4.81 6.71 -14.77
CA ASP A 69 4.59 5.41 -15.39
C ASP A 69 5.54 4.36 -14.81
N ASN A 70 4.99 3.20 -14.46
CA ASN A 70 5.69 2.12 -13.75
C ASN A 70 6.29 2.57 -12.38
N GLY A 71 5.74 3.62 -11.77
CA GLY A 71 6.06 3.99 -10.39
C GLY A 71 5.60 2.94 -9.37
N LEU A 72 6.11 3.06 -8.15
CA LEU A 72 5.88 2.13 -7.06
C LEU A 72 4.41 2.13 -6.62
N ALA A 73 3.81 0.95 -6.56
CA ALA A 73 2.48 0.70 -6.03
C ALA A 73 2.45 -0.58 -5.17
N PHE A 74 1.51 -0.63 -4.24
CA PHE A 74 1.17 -1.84 -3.49
C PHE A 74 -0.28 -2.22 -3.78
N ASP A 75 -0.47 -3.45 -4.23
CA ASP A 75 -1.77 -4.10 -4.26
C ASP A 75 -1.86 -5.03 -3.05
N LEU A 76 -2.69 -4.65 -2.09
CA LEU A 76 -2.96 -5.42 -0.90
C LEU A 76 -4.30 -6.14 -1.12
N LEU A 77 -4.21 -7.40 -1.54
CA LEU A 77 -5.35 -8.20 -1.96
C LEU A 77 -5.66 -9.28 -0.91
N SER A 78 -6.74 -10.04 -1.13
CA SER A 78 -7.13 -11.15 -0.29
C SER A 78 -7.59 -12.30 -1.17
N SER A 79 -6.89 -13.44 -1.11
CA SER A 79 -7.36 -14.67 -1.78
C SER A 79 -8.66 -15.21 -1.17
N TYR A 80 -8.94 -14.89 0.09
CA TYR A 80 -10.14 -15.34 0.78
C TYR A 80 -11.41 -14.75 0.16
N SER A 81 -11.48 -13.43 -0.01
CA SER A 81 -12.65 -12.77 -0.62
C SER A 81 -12.67 -12.87 -2.14
N ALA A 82 -11.50 -12.94 -2.80
CA ALA A 82 -11.45 -13.16 -4.25
C ALA A 82 -11.93 -14.56 -4.66
N GLY A 83 -11.89 -15.55 -3.74
CA GLY A 83 -12.24 -16.93 -4.04
C GLY A 83 -11.25 -17.62 -4.99
N GLU A 84 -10.12 -16.98 -5.27
CA GLU A 84 -9.07 -17.45 -6.17
C GLU A 84 -7.70 -17.14 -5.59
N LYS A 85 -6.68 -17.85 -6.09
CA LYS A 85 -5.31 -17.67 -5.65
C LYS A 85 -4.78 -16.31 -6.11
N VAL A 86 -4.34 -15.49 -5.16
CA VAL A 86 -3.60 -14.25 -5.46
C VAL A 86 -2.17 -14.62 -5.86
N THR A 87 -1.72 -14.15 -7.02
CA THR A 87 -0.31 -14.26 -7.42
C THR A 87 0.47 -13.11 -6.80
N ILE A 88 1.28 -13.42 -5.79
CA ILE A 88 2.18 -12.47 -5.12
C ILE A 88 3.46 -12.26 -5.94
N GLY A 89 4.07 -11.09 -5.82
CA GLY A 89 5.32 -10.78 -6.50
C GLY A 89 5.46 -9.30 -6.85
N HIS A 90 6.34 -9.00 -7.80
CA HIS A 90 6.50 -7.66 -8.33
C HIS A 90 6.48 -7.67 -9.87
N ALA A 91 5.78 -6.72 -10.48
CA ALA A 91 5.78 -6.52 -11.93
C ALA A 91 5.38 -5.08 -12.26
N GLY A 92 6.13 -4.42 -13.16
CA GLY A 92 5.78 -3.08 -13.66
C GLY A 92 5.62 -2.01 -12.58
N GLY A 93 6.45 -2.05 -11.52
CA GLY A 93 6.36 -1.12 -10.39
C GLY A 93 5.33 -1.49 -9.32
N VAL A 94 4.53 -2.53 -9.54
CA VAL A 94 3.51 -2.99 -8.60
C VAL A 94 4.04 -4.16 -7.78
N ILE A 95 3.96 -4.05 -6.46
CA ILE A 95 4.18 -5.14 -5.51
C ILE A 95 2.82 -5.66 -5.05
N THR A 96 2.55 -6.94 -5.27
CA THR A 96 1.30 -7.59 -4.87
C THR A 96 1.53 -8.44 -3.64
N ILE A 97 0.71 -8.23 -2.61
CA ILE A 97 0.72 -8.97 -1.35
C ILE A 97 -0.69 -9.54 -1.13
N ASP A 98 -0.77 -10.82 -0.79
CA ASP A 98 -1.98 -11.41 -0.23
C ASP A 98 -1.98 -11.21 1.29
N LEU A 99 -2.95 -10.43 1.78
CA LEU A 99 -3.06 -10.07 3.20
C LEU A 99 -3.38 -11.27 4.09
N VAL A 100 -4.06 -12.29 3.57
CA VAL A 100 -4.44 -13.46 4.37
C VAL A 100 -3.23 -14.37 4.63
N GLU A 101 -2.20 -14.29 3.79
CA GLU A 101 -0.91 -15.00 3.94
C GLU A 101 0.16 -14.19 4.69
N SER A 102 -0.19 -13.01 5.21
CA SER A 102 0.76 -12.08 5.88
C SER A 102 0.78 -12.12 7.41
#